data_AF-A0AAW5S5P2-F1
#
_entry.id   AF-A0AAW5S5P2-F1
#
_cell.length_a   1.000
_cell.length_b   1.000
_cell.length_c   1.000
_cell.angle_alpha   90.00
_cell.angle_beta   90.00
_cell.angle_gamma   90.00
#
_symmetry.space_group_name_H-M   'P 1'
#
loop_
_entity.id
_entity.type
_entity.pdbx_description
1 polymer ?
#
loop_
_entity_poly.entity_id
_entity_poly.type
_entity_poly.pdbx_seq_one_letter_code
_entity_poly.pdbx_strand_id
1 'polypeptide(L)'
;MAEKYLIWDWATTARSDLASGRLGADLAKQGFAPKIEVSKIDTKYKICSGNDCAILSEVNATIFSHLIDKSVDQIERLITGEPS
;
A
#
# COMPACT_ATOMS: atom_id res chain seq x y z
N MET A 1 0.53 9.43 7.47
CA MET A 1 0.44 7.99 7.13
C MET A 1 -0.97 7.40 7.10
N ALA A 2 -1.79 7.57 8.14
CA ALA A 2 -3.13 6.99 8.17
C ALA A 2 -3.99 7.40 6.96
N GLU A 3 -3.91 8.65 6.53
CA GLU A 3 -4.61 9.17 5.35
C GLU A 3 -4.27 8.40 4.06
N LYS A 4 -2.99 8.26 3.73
CA LYS A 4 -2.54 7.46 2.56
C LYS A 4 -3.10 6.04 2.58
N TYR A 5 -3.11 5.42 3.76
CA TYR A 5 -3.64 4.07 3.96
C TYR A 5 -5.15 4.04 3.71
N LEU A 6 -5.91 4.95 4.33
CA LEU A 6 -7.37 5.01 4.21
C LEU A 6 -7.82 5.30 2.78
N ILE A 7 -7.12 6.16 2.05
CA ILE A 7 -7.41 6.44 0.64
C ILE A 7 -7.29 5.16 -0.20
N TRP A 8 -6.20 4.41 -0.04
CA TRP A 8 -6.00 3.14 -0.75
C TRP A 8 -7.02 2.07 -0.31
N ASP A 9 -7.23 1.92 1.00
CA ASP A 9 -8.10 0.91 1.59
C ASP A 9 -9.56 1.12 1.16
N TRP A 10 -10.06 2.35 1.19
CA TRP A 10 -11.41 2.65 0.74
C TRP A 10 -11.56 2.57 -0.78
N ALA A 11 -10.55 2.98 -1.56
CA ALA A 11 -10.60 2.83 -3.01
C ALA A 11 -10.68 1.37 -3.42
N THR A 12 -9.86 0.49 -2.84
CA THR A 12 -9.88 -0.94 -3.15
C THR A 12 -11.10 -1.65 -2.57
N THR A 13 -11.63 -1.19 -1.43
CA THR A 13 -12.92 -1.66 -0.89
C THR A 13 -14.09 -1.30 -1.82
N ALA A 14 -14.12 -0.07 -2.33
CA ALA A 14 -15.21 0.40 -3.19
C ALA A 14 -15.13 -0.11 -4.64
N ARG A 15 -13.92 -0.43 -5.12
CA ARG A 15 -13.66 -0.78 -6.51
C ARG A 15 -12.94 -2.12 -6.60
N SER A 16 -13.71 -3.18 -6.87
CA SER A 16 -13.19 -4.55 -6.96
C SER A 16 -12.14 -4.72 -8.06
N ASP A 17 -12.22 -3.95 -9.16
CA ASP A 17 -11.22 -3.95 -10.24
C ASP A 17 -9.83 -3.52 -9.74
N LEU A 18 -9.77 -2.53 -8.84
CA LEU A 18 -8.51 -2.09 -8.23
C LEU A 18 -7.98 -3.13 -7.24
N ALA A 19 -8.86 -3.75 -6.45
CA ALA A 19 -8.48 -4.78 -5.48
C ALA A 19 -7.99 -6.07 -6.15
N SER A 20 -8.65 -6.54 -7.20
CA SER A 20 -8.22 -7.74 -7.93
C SER A 20 -7.06 -7.50 -8.89
N GLY A 21 -6.66 -6.24 -9.08
CA GLY A 21 -5.64 -5.85 -10.06
C GLY A 21 -4.54 -4.97 -9.47
N ARG A 22 -4.26 -3.86 -10.16
CA ARG A 22 -3.03 -3.07 -10.02
C ARG A 22 -2.76 -2.47 -8.64
N LEU A 23 -3.78 -2.29 -7.79
CA LEU A 23 -3.63 -1.76 -6.43
C LEU A 23 -3.88 -2.79 -5.33
N GLY A 24 -4.08 -4.07 -5.69
CA GLY A 24 -4.27 -5.14 -4.73
C GLY A 24 -3.49 -6.38 -5.12
N ALA A 25 -4.15 -7.36 -5.73
CA ALA A 25 -3.58 -8.68 -6.01
C ALA A 25 -2.26 -8.64 -6.78
N ASP A 26 -2.09 -7.70 -7.72
CA ASP A 26 -0.86 -7.60 -8.52
C ASP A 26 0.32 -7.09 -7.69
N LEU A 27 0.09 -6.19 -6.73
CA LEU A 27 1.12 -5.73 -5.79
C LEU A 27 1.41 -6.79 -4.73
N ALA A 28 0.39 -7.49 -4.24
CA ALA A 28 0.56 -8.58 -3.28
C ALA A 28 1.48 -9.69 -3.84
N LYS A 29 1.31 -10.04 -5.12
CA LYS A 29 2.16 -11.04 -5.81
C LYS A 29 3.62 -10.60 -5.96
N GLN A 30 3.90 -9.30 -5.97
CA GLN A 30 5.26 -8.77 -6.08
C GLN A 30 6.04 -8.88 -4.77
N GLY A 31 5.38 -9.19 -3.65
CA GLY A 31 6.02 -9.15 -2.34
C GLY A 31 6.30 -7.72 -1.88
N PHE A 32 7.12 -7.59 -0.83
CA PHE A 32 7.47 -6.28 -0.28
C PHE A 32 8.31 -5.44 -1.26
N ALA A 33 8.05 -4.14 -1.30
CA ALA A 33 8.82 -3.20 -2.08
C ALA A 33 10.30 -3.15 -1.62
N PRO A 34 11.29 -3.18 -2.54
CA PRO A 34 12.70 -3.39 -2.21
C PRO A 34 13.38 -2.25 -1.43
N LYS A 35 12.75 -1.07 -1.34
CA LYS A 35 13.29 0.11 -0.64
C LYS A 35 12.62 0.37 0.71
N ILE A 36 11.70 -0.49 1.11
CA ILE A 36 10.97 -0.36 2.36
C ILE A 36 11.62 -1.22 3.42
N GLU A 37 11.84 -0.65 4.59
CA GLU A 37 12.29 -1.40 5.74
C GLU A 37 11.14 -2.26 6.25
N VAL A 38 11.36 -3.57 6.36
CA VAL A 38 10.34 -4.53 6.78
C VAL A 38 10.81 -5.31 8.00
N SER A 39 9.98 -5.40 9.02
CA SER A 39 10.21 -6.24 10.20
C SER A 39 8.93 -6.94 10.62
N LYS A 40 9.04 -8.20 11.07
CA LYS A 40 7.90 -8.97 11.59
C LYS A 40 7.68 -8.61 13.07
N ILE A 41 6.43 -8.34 13.45
CA ILE A 41 6.01 -8.08 14.84
C ILE A 41 4.81 -8.96 15.13
N ASP A 42 5.00 -9.99 15.96
CA ASP A 42 4.02 -11.05 16.24
C ASP A 42 3.45 -11.67 14.94
N THR A 43 2.14 -11.52 14.73
CA THR A 43 1.42 -12.00 13.53
C THR A 43 1.29 -10.93 12.44
N LYS A 44 1.95 -9.78 12.60
CA LYS A 44 1.87 -8.60 11.73
C LYS A 44 3.24 -8.21 11.20
N TYR A 45 3.25 -7.23 10.31
CA TYR A 45 4.45 -6.67 9.71
C TYR A 45 4.49 -5.16 9.93
N LYS A 46 5.64 -4.67 10.37
CA LYS A 46 5.98 -3.26 10.39
C LYS A 46 6.75 -2.92 9.12
N ILE A 47 6.24 -1.95 8.38
CA ILE A 47 6.90 -1.37 7.21
C ILE A 47 7.26 0.09 7.50
N CYS A 48 8.44 0.55 7.08
CA CYS A 48 8.88 1.92 7.27
C CYS A 48 9.48 2.52 5.99
N SER A 49 9.17 3.80 5.79
CA SER A 49 9.80 4.70 4.84
C SER A 49 10.38 5.90 5.59
N GLY A 50 11.70 5.92 5.76
CA GLY A 50 12.33 6.89 6.66
C GLY A 50 11.71 6.78 8.07
N ASN A 51 11.14 7.89 8.56
CA ASN A 51 10.52 7.95 9.89
C ASN A 51 9.03 7.55 9.91
N ASP A 52 8.42 7.32 8.74
CA ASP A 52 7.02 6.96 8.62
C ASP A 52 6.85 5.44 8.62
N CYS A 53 6.16 4.90 9.61
CA CYS A 53 5.95 3.46 9.75
C CYS A 53 4.47 3.08 9.85
N ALA A 54 4.13 1.86 9.42
CA ALA A 54 2.81 1.26 9.59
C ALA A 54 2.92 -0.21 10.04
N ILE A 55 2.02 -0.66 10.92
CA ILE A 55 1.92 -2.06 11.36
C ILE A 55 0.62 -2.64 10.80
N LEU A 56 0.74 -3.59 9.88
CA LEU A 56 -0.37 -4.12 9.08
C LEU A 56 -0.36 -5.65 9.05
N SER A 57 -1.46 -6.25 8.57
CA SER A 57 -1.45 -7.69 8.20
C SER A 57 -0.43 -7.93 7.08
N GLU A 58 0.04 -9.16 6.91
CA GLU A 58 1.03 -9.48 5.88
C GLU A 58 0.62 -9.00 4.48
N VAL A 59 -0.61 -9.26 4.07
CA VAL A 59 -1.13 -8.86 2.76
C VAL A 59 -1.17 -7.34 2.61
N ASN A 60 -1.72 -6.62 3.59
CA ASN A 60 -1.80 -5.16 3.52
C ASN A 60 -0.42 -4.52 3.63
N ALA A 61 0.49 -5.07 4.44
CA ALA A 61 1.87 -4.61 4.53
C ALA A 61 2.60 -4.79 3.19
N THR A 62 2.38 -5.93 2.53
CA THR A 62 2.97 -6.23 1.23
C THR A 62 2.51 -5.21 0.19
N ILE A 63 1.20 -5.00 0.06
CA ILE A 63 0.64 -4.05 -0.91
C ILE A 63 1.06 -2.62 -0.57
N PHE A 64 0.84 -2.20 0.67
CA PHE A 64 1.04 -0.81 1.09
C PHE A 64 2.52 -0.42 1.13
N SER A 65 3.46 -1.37 1.17
CA SER A 65 4.89 -1.10 0.98
C SER A 65 5.19 -0.45 -0.39
N HIS A 66 4.38 -0.70 -1.42
CA HIS A 66 4.54 -0.03 -2.72
C HIS A 66 3.94 1.38 -2.75
N LEU A 67 3.17 1.76 -1.73
CA LEU A 67 2.39 3.00 -1.68
C LEU A 67 2.88 3.98 -0.60
N ILE A 68 3.55 3.49 0.45
CA ILE A 68 3.97 4.29 1.62
C ILE A 68 4.85 5.49 1.25
N ASP A 69 5.73 5.34 0.26
CA ASP A 69 6.63 6.39 -0.27
C ASP A 69 5.92 7.42 -1.14
N LYS A 70 4.69 7.14 -1.59
CA LYS A 70 3.96 8.03 -2.48
C LYS A 70 3.32 9.17 -1.71
N SER A 71 3.15 10.32 -2.36
CA SER A 71 2.27 11.38 -1.85
C SER A 71 0.81 10.96 -1.94
N VAL A 72 -0.08 11.69 -1.25
CA VAL A 72 -1.53 11.50 -1.37
C VAL A 72 -1.97 11.65 -2.84
N ASP A 73 -1.58 12.74 -3.49
CA ASP A 73 -1.90 13.00 -4.90
C ASP A 73 -1.43 11.87 -5.83
N GLN A 74 -0.26 11.28 -5.58
CA GLN A 74 0.24 10.16 -6.37
C GLN A 74 -0.62 8.91 -6.19
N ILE A 75 -1.13 8.64 -4.98
CA ILE A 75 -2.04 7.53 -4.70
C ILE A 75 -3.40 7.79 -5.37
N GLU A 76 -3.93 9.01 -5.27
CA GLU A 76 -5.19 9.38 -5.91
C GLU A 76 -5.13 9.24 -7.43
N ARG A 77 -4.05 9.69 -8.08
CA ARG A 77 -3.85 9.49 -9.53
C ARG A 77 -3.78 8.01 -9.90
N LEU A 78 -3.16 7.18 -9.06
CA LEU A 78 -3.15 5.74 -9.27
C LEU A 78 -4.55 5.11 -9.11
N ILE A 79 -5.46 5.75 -8.37
CA ILE A 79 -6.85 5.28 -8.22
C ILE A 79 -7.68 5.75 -9.41
N THR A 80 -7.60 7.02 -9.78
CA THR A 80 -8.37 7.61 -10.88
C THR A 80 -7.88 7.15 -12.25
N GLY A 81 -6.60 6.78 -12.37
CA GLY A 81 -5.98 6.41 -13.64
C GLY A 81 -5.54 7.60 -14.50
N GLU A 82 -5.45 8.80 -13.91
CA GLU A 82 -4.97 9.99 -14.61
C GLU A 82 -3.48 9.88 -14.97
N PRO A 83 -3.07 10.31 -16.19
CA PRO A 83 -1.67 10.27 -16.61
C PRO A 83 -0.80 11.28 -15.83
N SER A 84 0.48 10.91 -15.67
CA SER A 84 1.54 11.68 -14.98
C SER A 84 2.14 12.77 -15.84
#